data_AF-A0A8X7YD84-F1
#
_entry.id   AF-A0A8X7YD84-F1
#
_cell.length_a   1.000
_cell.length_b   1.000
_cell.length_c   1.000
_cell.angle_alpha   90.00
_cell.angle_beta   90.00
_cell.angle_gamma   90.00
#
_symmetry.space_group_name_H-M   'P 1'
#
loop_
_entity.id
_entity.type
_entity.pdbx_description
1 polymer ?
#
loop_
_entity_poly.entity_id
_entity_poly.type
_entity_poly.pdbx_seq_one_letter_code
_entity_poly.pdbx_strand_id
1 'polypeptide(L)'
;METTPSESSSTPSTTVPKKKQGLGWVEWLRGWMYIIYEMLFQRIMASHLQNPLSLPPINNLTCIVTGSTSGIGLQIARQLAESGAHVVMAVRNTKAAHDLIHKWQSEWTGLGLPLNIEVMELDLLSLESVSRFAEVWNARMGPLHVLINNAGIFSIRGYWQFPSITGPQKFSKDGYEEHMQVNHLAPALLSILLLPSLIRGSPSRIINVNSVMHYVGFVDTEDMNVISGKRKYTSLVGYTGSKLAQVMFSSVLHKRLPAESGISVLCVSPGVVQTNVARDLPKIVQAGYHLIPYFIFNAQEAICKGFELLKTSNIQQFRHMVPESEALWKSSQIHFYAELVRLAKPSSLFGTLNRELGSRSALFSATDPQIPEYCELLKSDDWPVCAFISQDCRPTNPSEEAHNIDTAYEVWEKTLEMIGLPSDAIEKLIEGEEVRCRYGDHQE
;
A
#
# COMPACT_ATOMS: atom_id res chain seq x y z
N MET A 1 -65.41 6.79 39.02
CA MET A 1 -65.74 6.44 37.62
C MET A 1 -64.92 7.35 36.72
N GLU A 2 -64.04 6.72 35.95
CA GLU A 2 -63.35 7.20 34.74
C GLU A 2 -62.57 8.52 34.76
N THR A 3 -61.29 8.34 35.09
CA THR A 3 -60.14 9.10 34.58
C THR A 3 -60.02 8.94 33.06
N THR A 4 -59.99 10.05 32.32
CA THR A 4 -59.52 10.09 30.93
C THR A 4 -58.09 10.65 30.88
N PRO A 5 -57.14 9.99 30.19
CA PRO A 5 -55.74 10.39 30.17
C PRO A 5 -55.40 11.34 29.02
N SER A 6 -54.45 12.23 29.28
CA SER A 6 -53.77 13.10 28.31
C SER A 6 -52.95 12.28 27.31
N GLU A 7 -53.21 12.45 26.02
CA GLU A 7 -52.37 11.91 24.94
C GLU A 7 -51.02 12.64 24.90
N SER A 8 -49.96 11.96 25.34
CA SER A 8 -48.59 12.35 25.07
C SER A 8 -48.19 11.85 23.68
N SER A 9 -48.02 12.76 22.73
CA SER A 9 -47.46 12.46 21.41
C SER A 9 -45.98 12.12 21.54
N SER A 10 -45.65 10.84 21.67
CA SER A 10 -44.28 10.34 21.54
C SER A 10 -43.92 10.25 20.06
N THR A 11 -43.19 11.23 19.55
CA THR A 11 -42.44 11.12 18.30
C THR A 11 -41.48 9.93 18.40
N PRO A 12 -41.45 9.00 17.41
CA PRO A 12 -40.48 7.92 17.42
C PRO A 12 -39.09 8.51 17.19
N SER A 13 -38.19 8.28 18.14
CA SER A 13 -36.78 8.57 17.98
C SER A 13 -36.27 7.76 16.79
N THR A 14 -35.90 8.47 15.72
CA THR A 14 -35.14 7.91 14.60
C THR A 14 -33.82 7.39 15.16
N THR A 15 -33.77 6.09 15.41
CA THR A 15 -32.55 5.39 15.75
C THR A 15 -31.58 5.51 14.58
N VAL A 16 -30.57 6.36 14.75
CA VAL A 16 -29.40 6.40 13.86
C VAL A 16 -28.85 4.97 13.74
N PRO A 17 -28.70 4.39 12.54
CA PRO A 17 -28.18 3.05 12.40
C PRO A 17 -26.76 3.00 12.99
N LYS A 18 -26.50 2.00 13.84
CA LYS A 18 -25.17 1.79 14.45
C LYS A 18 -24.10 1.69 13.34
N LYS A 19 -23.07 2.56 13.39
CA LYS A 19 -21.87 2.44 12.54
C LYS A 19 -21.33 1.00 12.60
N LYS A 20 -21.01 0.42 11.44
CA LYS A 20 -20.50 -0.97 11.32
C LYS A 20 -19.23 -1.12 12.16
N GLN A 21 -19.16 -2.13 13.02
CA GLN A 21 -18.03 -2.36 13.93
C GLN A 21 -16.90 -3.22 13.32
N GLY A 22 -16.95 -3.49 12.02
CA GLY A 22 -15.99 -4.31 11.30
C GLY A 22 -16.46 -4.66 9.89
N LEU A 23 -15.56 -5.25 9.10
CA LEU A 23 -15.90 -5.91 7.84
C LEU A 23 -17.01 -6.94 8.07
N GLY A 24 -17.96 -7.01 7.14
CA GLY A 24 -18.90 -8.13 7.11
C GLY A 24 -18.15 -9.45 6.93
N TRP A 25 -18.73 -10.54 7.43
CA TRP A 25 -18.05 -11.84 7.47
C TRP A 25 -17.72 -12.36 6.06
N VAL A 26 -18.56 -12.04 5.06
CA VAL A 26 -18.36 -12.44 3.67
C VAL A 26 -17.16 -11.70 3.08
N GLU A 27 -17.12 -10.38 3.27
CA GLU A 27 -16.07 -9.51 2.77
C GLU A 27 -14.73 -9.86 3.42
N TRP A 28 -14.73 -10.11 4.73
CA TRP A 28 -13.56 -10.57 5.46
C TRP A 28 -13.05 -11.92 4.93
N LEU A 29 -13.94 -12.90 4.71
CA LEU A 29 -13.57 -14.20 4.14
C LEU A 29 -13.02 -14.05 2.72
N ARG A 30 -13.66 -13.21 1.89
CA ARG A 30 -13.22 -12.93 0.53
C ARG A 30 -11.85 -12.26 0.50
N GLY A 31 -11.58 -11.33 1.43
CA GLY A 31 -10.27 -10.72 1.60
C GLY A 31 -9.18 -11.77 1.92
N TRP A 32 -9.47 -12.72 2.81
CA TRP A 32 -8.56 -13.84 3.08
C TRP A 32 -8.37 -14.76 1.88
N MET A 33 -9.43 -15.07 1.14
CA MET A 33 -9.34 -15.86 -0.08
C MET A 33 -8.44 -15.18 -1.12
N TYR A 34 -8.54 -13.86 -1.26
CA TYR A 34 -7.66 -13.07 -2.13
C TYR A 34 -6.20 -13.11 -1.66
N ILE A 35 -5.95 -12.93 -0.36
CA ILE A 35 -4.59 -13.03 0.20
C ILE A 35 -3.99 -14.41 -0.03
N ILE A 36 -4.75 -15.48 0.21
CA ILE A 36 -4.32 -16.86 -0.04
C ILE A 36 -4.02 -17.05 -1.54
N TYR A 37 -4.91 -16.58 -2.42
CA TYR A 37 -4.69 -16.63 -3.86
C TYR A 37 -3.37 -15.92 -4.26
N GLU A 38 -3.15 -14.69 -3.80
CA GLU A 38 -1.91 -13.94 -4.05
C GLU A 38 -0.68 -14.71 -3.54
N MET A 39 -0.73 -15.22 -2.30
CA MET A 39 0.38 -15.99 -1.72
C MET A 39 0.73 -17.24 -2.54
N LEU A 40 -0.26 -17.90 -3.11
CA LEU A 40 -0.09 -19.12 -3.90
C LEU A 40 0.40 -18.83 -5.31
N PHE A 41 -0.18 -17.84 -5.98
CA PHE A 41 -0.05 -17.67 -7.43
C PHE A 41 0.87 -16.52 -7.85
N GLN A 42 1.30 -15.64 -6.94
CA GLN A 42 2.13 -14.48 -7.29
C GLN A 42 3.45 -14.84 -8.02
N ARG A 43 4.10 -15.96 -7.68
CA ARG A 43 5.36 -16.38 -8.34
C ARG A 43 5.10 -16.86 -9.76
N ILE A 44 3.97 -17.53 -9.98
CA ILE A 44 3.54 -17.97 -11.31
C ILE A 44 3.22 -16.74 -12.15
N MET A 45 2.43 -15.82 -11.59
CA MET A 45 2.08 -14.56 -12.22
C MET A 45 3.33 -13.74 -12.56
N ALA A 46 4.33 -13.68 -11.69
CA ALA A 46 5.56 -12.93 -11.91
C ALA A 46 6.63 -13.68 -12.73
N SER A 47 6.45 -14.97 -13.04
CA SER A 47 7.50 -15.82 -13.65
C SER A 47 7.94 -15.38 -15.04
N HIS A 48 7.07 -14.67 -15.76
CA HIS A 48 7.34 -14.16 -17.10
C HIS A 48 7.97 -12.75 -17.10
N LEU A 49 8.09 -12.12 -15.92
CA LEU A 49 8.59 -10.75 -15.81
C LEU A 49 10.12 -10.73 -15.78
N GLN A 50 10.71 -9.90 -16.63
CA GLN A 50 12.15 -9.63 -16.58
C GLN A 50 12.52 -8.94 -15.26
N ASN A 51 13.53 -9.44 -14.56
CA ASN A 51 13.99 -8.90 -13.29
C ASN A 51 15.53 -8.84 -13.24
N PRO A 52 16.17 -7.71 -12.86
CA PRO A 52 15.56 -6.43 -12.46
C PRO A 52 14.74 -5.77 -13.59
N LEU A 53 13.86 -4.82 -13.22
CA LEU A 53 13.11 -4.05 -14.20
C LEU A 53 14.10 -3.17 -14.96
N SER A 54 14.16 -3.31 -16.29
CA SER A 54 14.95 -2.40 -17.12
C SER A 54 14.26 -1.05 -17.15
N LEU A 55 14.89 -0.04 -16.54
CA LEU A 55 14.39 1.33 -16.54
C LEU A 55 15.01 2.14 -17.68
N PRO A 56 14.24 3.06 -18.29
CA PRO A 56 14.82 4.04 -19.19
C PRO A 56 15.75 5.00 -18.42
N PRO A 57 16.66 5.72 -19.11
CA PRO A 57 17.40 6.81 -18.50
C PRO A 57 16.44 7.87 -17.93
N ILE A 58 16.63 8.22 -16.66
CA ILE A 58 15.75 9.14 -15.91
C ILE A 58 16.55 10.26 -15.24
N ASN A 59 17.57 10.76 -15.94
CA ASN A 59 18.52 11.76 -15.44
C ASN A 59 17.90 13.07 -14.93
N ASN A 60 16.69 13.39 -15.38
CA ASN A 60 15.98 14.60 -15.00
C ASN A 60 15.05 14.40 -13.79
N LEU A 61 14.89 13.17 -13.30
CA LEU A 61 14.02 12.89 -12.17
C LEU A 61 14.75 13.09 -10.84
N THR A 62 14.05 13.71 -9.91
CA THR A 62 14.45 13.81 -8.50
C THR A 62 13.46 13.02 -7.67
N CYS A 63 13.97 12.05 -6.92
CA CYS A 63 13.19 11.02 -6.24
C CYS A 63 13.54 10.97 -4.76
N ILE A 64 12.53 11.01 -3.88
CA ILE A 64 12.69 10.71 -2.44
C ILE A 64 12.18 9.30 -2.18
N VAL A 65 13.00 8.46 -1.54
CA VAL A 65 12.63 7.09 -1.17
C VAL A 65 12.76 6.89 0.32
N THR A 66 11.63 6.74 1.02
CA THR A 66 11.63 6.49 2.47
C THR A 66 12.00 5.04 2.78
N GLY A 67 12.77 4.80 3.85
CA GLY A 67 13.09 3.44 4.31
C GLY A 67 13.99 2.66 3.34
N SER A 68 14.93 3.36 2.69
CA SER A 68 15.78 2.87 1.60
C SER A 68 17.06 2.15 2.04
N THR A 69 17.26 1.88 3.35
CA THR A 69 18.45 1.16 3.85
C THR A 69 18.30 -0.37 3.85
N SER A 70 17.13 -0.92 3.55
CA SER A 70 16.94 -2.37 3.45
C SER A 70 15.74 -2.76 2.58
N GLY A 71 15.58 -4.07 2.33
CA GLY A 71 14.36 -4.60 1.72
C GLY A 71 14.08 -4.06 0.33
N ILE A 72 12.82 -3.71 0.09
CA ILE A 72 12.30 -3.18 -1.19
C ILE A 72 12.85 -1.77 -1.45
N GLY A 73 12.78 -0.87 -0.47
CA GLY A 73 13.28 0.50 -0.61
C GLY A 73 14.73 0.61 -1.01
N LEU A 74 15.58 -0.31 -0.55
CA LEU A 74 16.98 -0.41 -0.98
C LEU A 74 17.09 -0.65 -2.48
N GLN A 75 16.32 -1.60 -3.02
CA GLN A 75 16.34 -1.94 -4.44
C GLN A 75 15.71 -0.84 -5.29
N ILE A 76 14.68 -0.15 -4.78
CA ILE A 76 14.11 1.03 -5.44
C ILE A 76 15.16 2.13 -5.57
N ALA A 77 15.79 2.52 -4.45
CA ALA A 77 16.78 3.60 -4.44
C ALA A 77 17.99 3.30 -5.34
N ARG A 78 18.50 2.06 -5.27
CA ARG A 78 19.62 1.61 -6.11
C ARG A 78 19.28 1.68 -7.60
N GLN A 79 18.18 1.06 -8.03
CA GLN A 79 17.82 1.01 -9.45
C GLN A 79 17.49 2.39 -10.04
N LEU A 80 16.86 3.29 -9.26
CA LEU A 80 16.64 4.68 -9.69
C LEU A 80 17.96 5.42 -9.89
N ALA A 81 18.90 5.28 -8.95
CA ALA A 81 20.21 5.93 -9.03
C ALA A 81 21.05 5.38 -10.19
N GLU A 82 21.05 4.06 -10.39
CA GLU A 82 21.71 3.38 -11.53
C GLU A 82 21.10 3.80 -12.88
N SER A 83 19.84 4.24 -12.89
CA SER A 83 19.15 4.78 -14.08
C SER A 83 19.34 6.30 -14.26
N GLY A 84 20.16 6.93 -13.40
CA GLY A 84 20.58 8.31 -13.52
C GLY A 84 19.77 9.34 -12.73
N ALA A 85 18.71 8.94 -12.03
CA ALA A 85 17.91 9.89 -11.23
C ALA A 85 18.72 10.47 -10.07
N HIS A 86 18.37 11.68 -9.65
CA HIS A 86 18.78 12.21 -8.36
C HIS A 86 17.96 11.53 -7.25
N VAL A 87 18.59 10.71 -6.40
CA VAL A 87 17.90 9.93 -5.36
C VAL A 87 18.25 10.43 -3.97
N VAL A 88 17.23 10.69 -3.17
CA VAL A 88 17.37 11.03 -1.75
C VAL A 88 16.93 9.84 -0.92
N MET A 89 17.89 9.22 -0.23
CA MET A 89 17.61 8.18 0.75
C MET A 89 17.12 8.80 2.06
N ALA A 90 15.79 8.87 2.24
CA ALA A 90 15.16 9.39 3.44
C ALA A 90 15.06 8.30 4.51
N VAL A 91 15.96 8.32 5.50
CA VAL A 91 16.13 7.23 6.47
C VAL A 91 16.49 7.71 7.87
N ARG A 92 16.16 6.90 8.88
CA ARG A 92 16.53 7.18 10.28
C ARG A 92 18.02 6.97 10.57
N ASN A 93 18.61 5.90 10.05
CA ASN A 93 20.04 5.61 10.25
C ASN A 93 20.84 6.09 9.04
N THR A 94 21.24 7.36 9.07
CA THR A 94 21.98 8.01 7.98
C THR A 94 23.34 7.37 7.75
N LYS A 95 24.03 6.92 8.80
CA LYS A 95 25.33 6.23 8.68
C LYS A 95 25.22 4.98 7.81
N ALA A 96 24.22 4.13 8.05
CA ALA A 96 24.00 2.93 7.26
C ALA A 96 23.69 3.24 5.77
N ALA A 97 23.02 4.36 5.48
CA ALA A 97 22.79 4.79 4.10
C ALA A 97 24.07 5.29 3.42
N HIS A 98 24.92 6.05 4.13
CA HIS A 98 26.21 6.48 3.59
C HIS A 98 27.12 5.27 3.27
N ASP A 99 27.17 4.28 4.16
CA ASP A 99 27.93 3.04 3.93
C ASP A 99 27.42 2.30 2.67
N LEU A 100 26.11 2.26 2.45
CA LEU A 100 25.50 1.69 1.25
C LEU A 100 25.84 2.48 -0.02
N ILE A 101 25.76 3.82 0.04
CA ILE A 101 26.12 4.69 -1.10
C ILE A 101 27.59 4.48 -1.47
N HIS A 102 28.51 4.47 -0.50
CA HIS A 102 29.92 4.21 -0.76
C HIS A 102 30.13 2.86 -1.45
N LYS A 103 29.43 1.82 -0.99
CA LYS A 103 29.47 0.51 -1.63
C LYS A 103 28.95 0.58 -3.07
N TRP A 104 27.79 1.19 -3.32
CA TRP A 104 27.22 1.29 -4.66
C TRP A 104 28.10 2.08 -5.61
N GLN A 105 28.68 3.19 -5.16
CA GLN A 105 29.64 3.95 -5.96
C GLN A 105 30.88 3.12 -6.35
N SER A 106 31.36 2.25 -5.46
CA SER A 106 32.50 1.37 -5.77
C SER A 106 32.16 0.22 -6.72
N GLU A 107 30.92 -0.27 -6.70
CA GLU A 107 30.42 -1.32 -7.59
C GLU A 107 29.97 -0.75 -8.95
N TRP A 108 29.71 0.55 -9.01
CA TRP A 108 29.16 1.23 -10.18
C TRP A 108 30.22 1.35 -11.28
N THR A 109 29.95 0.70 -12.41
CA THR A 109 30.79 0.71 -13.62
C THR A 109 30.12 1.42 -14.80
N GLY A 110 28.92 1.96 -14.61
CA GLY A 110 28.10 2.54 -15.68
C GLY A 110 28.45 3.99 -16.01
N LEU A 111 28.32 4.34 -17.31
CA LEU A 111 28.25 5.69 -17.89
C LEU A 111 29.37 6.71 -17.53
N GLY A 112 30.41 6.32 -16.79
CA GLY A 112 31.54 7.19 -16.44
C GLY A 112 31.20 8.36 -15.49
N LEU A 113 30.00 8.37 -14.90
CA LEU A 113 29.54 9.39 -13.95
C LEU A 113 29.20 8.73 -12.60
N PRO A 114 29.45 9.40 -11.46
CA PRO A 114 29.05 8.89 -10.16
C PRO A 114 27.52 8.81 -10.04
N LEU A 115 27.02 7.88 -9.23
CA LEU A 115 25.60 7.82 -8.89
C LEU A 115 25.17 9.14 -8.23
N ASN A 116 24.07 9.73 -8.69
CA ASN A 116 23.52 10.96 -8.12
C ASN A 116 22.59 10.61 -6.93
N ILE A 117 23.19 10.34 -5.77
CA ILE A 117 22.47 9.86 -4.60
C ILE A 117 22.97 10.53 -3.32
N GLU A 118 22.04 10.97 -2.48
CA GLU A 118 22.32 11.61 -1.18
C GLU A 118 21.45 11.00 -0.06
N VAL A 119 21.76 11.38 1.18
CA VAL A 119 21.06 10.91 2.39
C VAL A 119 20.44 12.10 3.11
N MET A 120 19.19 11.95 3.54
CA MET A 120 18.54 12.90 4.45
C MET A 120 17.90 12.14 5.61
N GLU A 121 18.00 12.69 6.81
CA GLU A 121 17.46 12.06 8.01
C GLU A 121 15.93 12.17 8.06
N LEU A 122 15.26 11.03 8.21
CA LEU A 122 13.81 10.96 8.38
C LEU A 122 13.45 9.82 9.33
N ASP A 123 12.85 10.16 10.48
CA ASP A 123 12.24 9.20 11.40
C ASP A 123 10.71 9.30 11.36
N LEU A 124 10.06 8.30 10.75
CA LEU A 124 8.60 8.26 10.67
C LEU A 124 7.91 7.98 12.01
N LEU A 125 8.64 7.62 13.07
CA LEU A 125 8.10 7.56 14.44
C LEU A 125 8.00 8.94 15.11
N SER A 126 8.27 10.03 14.37
CA SER A 126 8.31 11.40 14.86
C SER A 126 7.73 12.35 13.80
N LEU A 127 6.50 12.84 13.99
CA LEU A 127 5.89 13.82 13.08
C LEU A 127 6.66 15.15 13.03
N GLU A 128 7.39 15.47 14.10
CA GLU A 128 8.37 16.57 14.12
C GLU A 128 9.54 16.32 13.15
N SER A 129 10.06 15.08 13.09
CA SER A 129 11.12 14.73 12.14
C SER A 129 10.61 14.81 10.70
N VAL A 130 9.36 14.41 10.46
CA VAL A 130 8.70 14.55 9.15
C VAL A 130 8.58 16.02 8.75
N SER A 131 8.13 16.87 9.67
CA SER A 131 7.95 18.31 9.42
C SER A 131 9.29 18.98 9.11
N ARG A 132 10.32 18.73 9.93
CA ARG A 132 11.68 19.21 9.71
C ARG A 132 12.29 18.72 8.39
N PHE A 133 12.08 17.45 8.04
CA PHE A 133 12.53 16.91 6.75
C PHE A 133 11.91 17.68 5.59
N ALA A 134 10.59 17.91 5.62
CA ALA A 134 9.89 18.62 4.56
C ALA A 134 10.30 20.09 4.48
N GLU A 135 10.51 20.76 5.62
CA GLU A 135 11.03 22.12 5.69
C GLU A 135 12.41 22.24 5.05
N VAL A 136 13.37 21.41 5.49
CA VAL A 136 14.74 21.38 4.95
C VAL A 136 14.74 21.06 3.45
N TRP A 137 13.86 20.16 2.99
CA TRP A 137 13.72 19.85 1.58
C TRP A 137 13.17 21.04 0.78
N ASN A 138 12.04 21.61 1.21
CA ASN A 138 11.38 22.70 0.52
C ASN A 138 12.24 23.97 0.48
N ALA A 139 13.07 24.22 1.50
CA ALA A 139 14.03 25.33 1.53
C ALA A 139 15.06 25.28 0.39
N ARG A 140 15.27 24.11 -0.24
CA ARG A 140 16.12 23.97 -1.42
C ARG A 140 15.51 24.58 -2.68
N MET A 141 14.20 24.87 -2.67
CA MET A 141 13.45 25.43 -3.80
C MET A 141 13.55 24.63 -5.11
N GLY A 142 13.96 23.36 -5.01
CA GLY A 142 14.09 22.44 -6.14
C GLY A 142 12.78 21.72 -6.49
N PRO A 143 12.73 21.05 -7.65
CA PRO A 143 11.62 20.18 -8.02
C PRO A 143 11.71 18.82 -7.32
N LEU A 144 10.56 18.24 -6.96
CA LEU A 144 10.42 16.84 -6.59
C LEU A 144 9.52 16.15 -7.62
N HIS A 145 10.05 15.16 -8.31
CA HIS A 145 9.31 14.47 -9.38
C HIS A 145 8.62 13.21 -8.85
N VAL A 146 9.26 12.48 -7.92
CA VAL A 146 8.70 11.24 -7.37
C VAL A 146 8.93 11.16 -5.87
N LEU A 147 7.86 11.05 -5.10
CA LEU A 147 7.88 10.66 -3.68
C LEU A 147 7.47 9.20 -3.56
N ILE A 148 8.35 8.35 -3.05
CA ILE A 148 8.07 6.94 -2.77
C ILE A 148 8.00 6.72 -1.26
N ASN A 149 6.78 6.68 -0.74
CA ASN A 149 6.47 6.30 0.64
C ASN A 149 6.57 4.77 0.79
N ASN A 150 7.81 4.26 0.82
CA ASN A 150 8.11 2.84 0.93
C ASN A 150 8.25 2.35 2.37
N ALA A 151 8.77 3.19 3.27
CA ALA A 151 9.00 2.80 4.65
C ALA A 151 7.70 2.28 5.29
N GLY A 152 7.83 1.18 6.04
CA GLY A 152 6.73 0.61 6.77
C GLY A 152 7.22 -0.38 7.81
N ILE A 153 6.43 -0.56 8.86
CA ILE A 153 6.66 -1.59 9.88
C ILE A 153 5.53 -2.62 9.85
N PHE A 154 5.89 -3.83 10.22
CA PHE A 154 4.98 -4.93 10.45
C PHE A 154 5.52 -5.74 11.62
N SER A 155 5.09 -5.38 12.81
CA SER A 155 5.59 -5.91 14.07
C SER A 155 4.64 -7.00 14.60
N ILE A 156 4.66 -8.18 13.98
CA ILE A 156 3.99 -9.38 14.51
C ILE A 156 4.88 -10.13 15.52
N ARG A 157 5.29 -9.47 16.60
CA ARG A 157 6.04 -10.16 17.67
C ARG A 157 5.09 -10.87 18.64
N GLY A 158 4.84 -12.15 18.40
CA GLY A 158 4.25 -13.07 19.37
C GLY A 158 4.93 -14.42 19.24
N TYR A 159 5.53 -14.93 20.31
CA TYR A 159 6.14 -16.26 20.35
C TYR A 159 5.08 -17.31 19.95
N TRP A 160 5.19 -17.86 18.73
CA TRP A 160 4.32 -18.89 18.16
C TRP A 160 4.35 -20.25 18.90
N GLN A 161 4.87 -20.28 20.13
CA GLN A 161 4.72 -21.42 21.03
C GLN A 161 3.37 -21.41 21.77
N PHE A 162 2.58 -20.32 21.65
CA PHE A 162 1.17 -20.22 22.06
C PHE A 162 0.38 -19.38 21.04
N PRO A 163 -0.91 -19.65 20.79
CA PRO A 163 -1.72 -19.07 19.70
C PRO A 163 -2.17 -17.62 19.98
N SER A 164 -1.27 -16.76 20.46
CA SER A 164 -1.54 -15.34 20.66
C SER A 164 -0.75 -14.51 19.65
N ILE A 165 -1.45 -14.10 18.58
CA ILE A 165 -0.99 -13.13 17.56
C ILE A 165 -1.01 -11.70 18.17
N THR A 166 -0.34 -11.52 19.31
CA THR A 166 -0.41 -10.30 20.13
C THR A 166 1.00 -9.85 20.49
N GLY A 167 1.61 -9.01 19.65
CA GLY A 167 2.64 -8.12 20.15
C GLY A 167 2.01 -7.07 21.08
N PRO A 168 2.75 -6.53 22.05
CA PRO A 168 2.26 -5.41 22.84
C PRO A 168 1.92 -4.25 21.89
N GLN A 169 0.81 -3.56 22.17
CA GLN A 169 0.53 -2.28 21.53
C GLN A 169 1.63 -1.32 21.93
N LYS A 170 2.25 -0.68 20.93
CA LYS A 170 3.32 0.28 21.13
C LYS A 170 2.92 1.60 20.51
N PHE A 171 3.44 2.67 21.09
CA PHE A 171 3.12 4.03 20.67
C PHE A 171 4.41 4.79 20.34
N SER A 172 4.33 5.64 19.33
CA SER A 172 5.33 6.66 19.01
C SER A 172 5.41 7.70 20.12
N LYS A 173 6.41 8.57 20.06
CA LYS A 173 6.48 9.74 20.97
C LYS A 173 5.31 10.71 20.77
N ASP A 174 4.69 10.68 19.60
CA ASP A 174 3.53 11.50 19.25
C ASP A 174 2.21 10.92 19.83
N GLY A 175 2.26 9.76 20.50
CA GLY A 175 1.10 9.13 21.14
C GLY A 175 0.27 8.23 20.21
N TYR A 176 0.75 7.96 19.00
CA TYR A 176 0.06 7.11 18.03
C TYR A 176 0.63 5.70 17.96
N GLU A 177 -0.24 4.72 17.75
CA GLU A 177 0.12 3.32 17.57
C GLU A 177 1.13 3.19 16.42
N GLU A 178 2.21 2.45 16.64
CA GLU A 178 3.38 2.49 15.75
C GLU A 178 3.05 2.13 14.28
N HIS A 179 2.15 1.18 14.00
CA HIS A 179 1.76 0.87 12.62
C HIS A 179 0.99 2.03 11.99
N MET A 180 0.00 2.58 12.72
CA MET A 180 -0.76 3.74 12.24
C MET A 180 0.15 4.96 12.00
N GLN A 181 1.08 5.22 12.94
CA GLN A 181 2.10 6.27 12.81
C GLN A 181 2.93 6.09 11.54
N VAL A 182 3.65 4.97 11.43
CA VAL A 182 4.71 4.81 10.42
C VAL A 182 4.15 4.51 9.04
N ASN A 183 3.08 3.71 8.95
CA ASN A 183 2.55 3.28 7.67
C ASN A 183 1.55 4.27 7.06
N HIS A 184 0.95 5.15 7.87
CA HIS A 184 -0.13 6.04 7.43
C HIS A 184 0.12 7.51 7.80
N LEU A 185 0.14 7.87 9.09
CA LEU A 185 0.16 9.28 9.52
C LEU A 185 1.41 10.04 9.05
N ALA A 186 2.59 9.46 9.25
CA ALA A 186 3.85 10.10 8.85
C ALA A 186 3.98 10.22 7.31
N PRO A 187 3.69 9.18 6.49
CA PRO A 187 3.58 9.32 5.05
C PRO A 187 2.53 10.32 4.57
N ALA A 188 1.37 10.39 5.23
CA ALA A 188 0.31 11.36 4.92
C ALA A 188 0.81 12.80 5.12
N LEU A 189 1.40 13.08 6.29
CA LEU A 189 2.00 14.38 6.60
C LEU A 189 3.11 14.73 5.62
N LEU A 190 4.03 13.80 5.35
CA LEU A 190 5.13 14.00 4.40
C LEU A 190 4.62 14.34 3.00
N SER A 191 3.59 13.64 2.53
CA SER A 191 3.00 13.84 1.21
C SER A 191 2.39 15.23 1.07
N ILE A 192 1.67 15.70 2.10
CA ILE A 192 1.07 17.05 2.10
C ILE A 192 2.16 18.12 2.17
N LEU A 193 3.10 18.02 3.11
CA LEU A 193 4.13 19.06 3.30
C LEU A 193 5.08 19.19 2.10
N LEU A 194 5.24 18.14 1.29
CA LEU A 194 6.07 18.18 0.08
C LEU A 194 5.33 18.66 -1.17
N LEU A 195 4.03 18.98 -1.10
CA LEU A 195 3.26 19.49 -2.24
C LEU A 195 3.93 20.67 -2.96
N PRO A 196 4.51 21.69 -2.28
CA PRO A 196 5.18 22.79 -2.98
C PRO A 196 6.32 22.32 -3.91
N SER A 197 7.12 21.33 -3.48
CA SER A 197 8.18 20.76 -4.31
C SER A 197 7.63 19.86 -5.42
N LEU A 198 6.55 19.13 -5.16
CA LEU A 198 5.88 18.28 -6.14
C LEU A 198 5.22 19.09 -7.26
N ILE A 199 4.65 20.26 -6.95
CA ILE A 199 4.10 21.20 -7.93
C ILE A 199 5.22 21.70 -8.85
N ARG A 200 6.36 22.12 -8.28
CA ARG A 200 7.55 22.54 -9.06
C ARG A 200 8.12 21.44 -9.94
N GLY A 201 8.02 20.19 -9.51
CA GLY A 201 8.47 19.02 -10.26
C GLY A 201 7.38 18.37 -11.12
N SER A 202 6.23 19.01 -11.30
CA SER A 202 5.13 18.46 -12.10
C SER A 202 5.55 18.26 -13.57
N PRO A 203 5.12 17.18 -14.25
CA PRO A 203 4.28 16.09 -13.75
C PRO A 203 5.02 15.24 -12.70
N SER A 204 4.41 15.10 -11.52
CA SER A 204 5.02 14.46 -10.35
C SER A 204 4.12 13.39 -9.75
N ARG A 205 4.69 12.53 -8.91
CA ARG A 205 4.02 11.30 -8.43
C ARG A 205 4.26 11.06 -6.96
N ILE A 206 3.18 10.74 -6.23
CA ILE A 206 3.21 10.24 -4.86
C ILE A 206 2.84 8.75 -4.89
N ILE A 207 3.81 7.89 -4.62
CA ILE A 207 3.68 6.43 -4.66
C ILE A 207 3.69 5.88 -3.24
N ASN A 208 2.56 5.35 -2.80
CA ASN A 208 2.38 4.75 -1.48
C ASN A 208 2.53 3.22 -1.56
N VAL A 209 3.61 2.68 -0.97
CA VAL A 209 3.82 1.23 -0.93
C VAL A 209 2.92 0.59 0.13
N ASN A 210 1.92 -0.13 -0.37
CA ASN A 210 0.91 -0.79 0.42
C ASN A 210 1.21 -2.30 0.54
N SER A 211 0.18 -3.11 0.80
CA SER A 211 0.22 -4.52 1.07
C SER A 211 -1.15 -5.13 0.77
N VAL A 212 -1.18 -6.37 0.30
CA VAL A 212 -2.40 -7.17 0.17
C VAL A 212 -3.15 -7.34 1.51
N MET A 213 -2.51 -7.07 2.65
CA MET A 213 -3.15 -7.13 3.96
C MET A 213 -4.23 -6.07 4.17
N HIS A 214 -4.32 -5.02 3.35
CA HIS A 214 -5.42 -4.06 3.42
C HIS A 214 -6.78 -4.71 3.09
N TYR A 215 -6.82 -5.82 2.34
CA TYR A 215 -8.05 -6.54 1.99
C TYR A 215 -8.82 -7.13 3.18
N VAL A 216 -8.14 -7.30 4.32
CA VAL A 216 -8.75 -7.75 5.58
C VAL A 216 -8.69 -6.67 6.65
N GLY A 217 -8.36 -5.44 6.24
CA GLY A 217 -8.28 -4.26 7.09
C GLY A 217 -9.65 -3.64 7.36
N PHE A 218 -9.76 -2.98 8.49
CA PHE A 218 -10.92 -2.18 8.84
C PHE A 218 -10.44 -0.95 9.60
N VAL A 219 -11.03 0.21 9.31
CA VAL A 219 -10.70 1.46 9.99
C VAL A 219 -11.93 1.90 10.78
N ASP A 220 -11.80 1.92 12.11
CA ASP A 220 -12.76 2.61 12.99
C ASP A 220 -12.36 4.08 13.02
N THR A 221 -13.09 4.94 12.32
CA THR A 221 -12.80 6.38 12.21
C THR A 221 -12.91 7.11 13.56
N GLU A 222 -13.64 6.54 14.52
CA GLU A 222 -13.75 7.07 15.88
C GLU A 222 -12.63 6.57 16.81
N ASP A 223 -11.83 5.59 16.37
CA ASP A 223 -10.75 4.99 17.15
C ASP A 223 -9.62 4.45 16.26
N MET A 224 -9.12 5.29 15.34
CA MET A 224 -8.03 4.90 14.42
C MET A 224 -6.76 4.48 15.17
N ASN A 225 -6.58 4.97 16.40
CA ASN A 225 -5.44 4.65 17.26
C ASN A 225 -5.63 3.36 18.08
N VAL A 226 -6.84 2.77 18.07
CA VAL A 226 -7.22 1.56 18.80
C VAL A 226 -6.95 1.67 20.30
N ILE A 227 -7.37 2.79 20.90
CA ILE A 227 -7.16 3.09 22.34
C ILE A 227 -8.48 3.14 23.13
N SER A 228 -9.64 3.20 22.46
CA SER A 228 -10.94 3.34 23.12
C SER A 228 -11.37 2.11 23.92
N GLY A 229 -10.76 0.95 23.67
CA GLY A 229 -11.16 -0.33 24.23
C GLY A 229 -12.38 -0.97 23.56
N LYS A 230 -13.04 -0.29 22.59
CA LYS A 230 -14.15 -0.87 21.79
C LYS A 230 -13.72 -2.15 21.07
N ARG A 231 -12.48 -2.18 20.59
CA ARG A 231 -11.86 -3.33 19.93
C ARG A 231 -10.53 -3.66 20.61
N LYS A 232 -10.30 -4.94 20.88
CA LYS A 232 -9.00 -5.39 21.42
C LYS A 232 -7.92 -5.25 20.34
N TYR A 233 -6.83 -4.56 20.68
CA TYR A 233 -5.68 -4.44 19.81
C TYR A 233 -5.04 -5.82 19.53
N THR A 234 -4.63 -6.00 18.27
CA THR A 234 -3.68 -7.02 17.84
C THR A 234 -2.75 -6.38 16.82
N SER A 235 -1.51 -6.85 16.68
CA SER A 235 -0.60 -6.34 15.63
C SER A 235 -1.20 -6.45 14.24
N LEU A 236 -2.02 -7.48 13.99
CA LEU A 236 -2.72 -7.64 12.73
C LEU A 236 -3.73 -6.51 12.52
N VAL A 237 -4.54 -6.17 13.52
CA VAL A 237 -5.52 -5.06 13.46
C VAL A 237 -4.83 -3.73 13.22
N GLY A 238 -3.75 -3.42 13.95
CA GLY A 238 -2.99 -2.18 13.74
C GLY A 238 -2.42 -2.10 12.32
N TYR A 239 -1.78 -3.17 11.85
CA TYR A 239 -1.19 -3.19 10.52
C TYR A 239 -2.22 -3.12 9.39
N THR A 240 -3.23 -4.00 9.39
CA THR A 240 -4.22 -4.05 8.29
C THR A 240 -5.05 -2.77 8.25
N GLY A 241 -5.40 -2.21 9.42
CA GLY A 241 -6.03 -0.89 9.55
C GLY A 241 -5.17 0.23 8.98
N SER A 242 -3.88 0.29 9.34
CA SER A 242 -2.95 1.31 8.80
C SER A 242 -2.82 1.25 7.27
N LYS A 243 -2.79 0.05 6.70
CA LYS A 243 -2.66 -0.17 5.25
C LYS A 243 -3.96 0.10 4.48
N LEU A 244 -5.12 -0.08 5.10
CA LEU A 244 -6.39 0.36 4.54
C LEU A 244 -6.55 1.89 4.62
N ALA A 245 -6.23 2.50 5.77
CA ALA A 245 -6.26 3.95 5.96
C ALA A 245 -5.39 4.67 4.92
N GLN A 246 -4.22 4.11 4.59
CA GLN A 246 -3.34 4.62 3.55
C GLN A 246 -4.01 4.68 2.16
N VAL A 247 -4.79 3.66 1.76
CA VAL A 247 -5.53 3.69 0.47
C VAL A 247 -6.62 4.73 0.49
N MET A 248 -7.43 4.74 1.55
CA MET A 248 -8.54 5.65 1.71
C MET A 248 -8.08 7.11 1.66
N PHE A 249 -7.03 7.44 2.43
CA PHE A 249 -6.43 8.76 2.42
C PHE A 249 -5.82 9.12 1.06
N SER A 250 -5.09 8.19 0.42
CA SER A 250 -4.51 8.43 -0.91
C SER A 250 -5.58 8.71 -1.97
N SER A 251 -6.73 8.05 -1.85
CA SER A 251 -7.88 8.23 -2.74
C SER A 251 -8.51 9.61 -2.56
N VAL A 252 -8.70 10.07 -1.33
CA VAL A 252 -9.19 11.43 -1.06
C VAL A 252 -8.17 12.48 -1.48
N LEU A 253 -6.88 12.28 -1.20
CA LEU A 253 -5.81 13.18 -1.66
C LEU A 253 -5.80 13.31 -3.19
N HIS A 254 -5.91 12.18 -3.89
CA HIS A 254 -5.98 12.15 -5.35
C HIS A 254 -7.14 13.01 -5.88
N LYS A 255 -8.32 12.91 -5.26
CA LYS A 255 -9.51 13.70 -5.63
C LYS A 255 -9.39 15.19 -5.25
N ARG A 256 -8.77 15.51 -4.12
CA ARG A 256 -8.60 16.90 -3.65
C ARG A 256 -7.57 17.69 -4.43
N LEU A 257 -6.56 17.02 -5.01
CA LEU A 257 -5.57 17.68 -5.85
C LEU A 257 -6.20 18.06 -7.20
N PRO A 258 -6.10 19.33 -7.64
CA PRO A 258 -6.60 19.77 -8.94
C PRO A 258 -5.80 19.08 -10.06
N ALA A 259 -6.43 18.83 -11.20
CA ALA A 259 -5.75 18.18 -12.34
C ALA A 259 -4.56 19.02 -12.83
N GLU A 260 -4.71 20.35 -12.75
CA GLU A 260 -3.72 21.36 -13.12
C GLU A 260 -2.46 21.31 -12.25
N SER A 261 -2.51 20.70 -11.06
CA SER A 261 -1.31 20.50 -10.24
C SER A 261 -0.30 19.53 -10.88
N GLY A 262 -0.76 18.68 -11.80
CA GLY A 262 0.07 17.66 -12.44
C GLY A 262 0.59 16.59 -11.47
N ILE A 263 0.00 16.48 -10.27
CA ILE A 263 0.39 15.50 -9.25
C ILE A 263 -0.49 14.26 -9.33
N SER A 264 0.13 13.13 -9.63
CA SER A 264 -0.50 11.81 -9.55
C SER A 264 -0.31 11.20 -8.16
N VAL A 265 -1.35 10.63 -7.58
CA VAL A 265 -1.30 9.93 -6.29
C VAL A 265 -1.79 8.52 -6.50
N LEU A 266 -1.01 7.53 -6.07
CA LEU A 266 -1.30 6.12 -6.29
C LEU A 266 -0.74 5.21 -5.20
N CYS A 267 -1.34 4.03 -5.09
CA CYS A 267 -0.88 2.95 -4.22
C CYS A 267 -0.30 1.81 -5.06
N VAL A 268 0.68 1.10 -4.48
CA VAL A 268 1.25 -0.10 -5.10
C VAL A 268 1.28 -1.26 -4.13
N SER A 269 1.02 -2.47 -4.60
CA SER A 269 1.27 -3.70 -3.84
C SER A 269 2.54 -4.35 -4.38
N PRO A 270 3.57 -4.58 -3.53
CA PRO A 270 4.79 -5.28 -3.95
C PRO A 270 4.62 -6.81 -3.98
N GLY A 271 3.43 -7.32 -3.67
CA GLY A 271 3.20 -8.74 -3.40
C GLY A 271 3.79 -9.17 -2.04
N VAL A 272 3.87 -10.47 -1.81
CA VAL A 272 4.44 -11.05 -0.58
C VAL A 272 5.94 -11.28 -0.79
N VAL A 273 6.76 -10.35 -0.31
CA VAL A 273 8.21 -10.29 -0.55
C VAL A 273 9.00 -10.79 0.67
N GLN A 274 10.14 -11.47 0.46
CA GLN A 274 11.14 -11.72 1.50
C GLN A 274 11.91 -10.45 1.87
N THR A 275 11.24 -9.55 2.58
CA THR A 275 11.91 -8.43 3.24
C THR A 275 12.45 -8.87 4.60
N ASN A 276 13.28 -8.05 5.25
CA ASN A 276 13.69 -8.31 6.63
C ASN A 276 12.48 -8.36 7.60
N VAL A 277 11.31 -7.89 7.16
CA VAL A 277 10.01 -8.05 7.83
C VAL A 277 9.58 -9.52 7.91
N ALA A 278 9.98 -10.36 6.95
CA ALA A 278 9.68 -11.79 6.94
C ALA A 278 10.67 -12.64 7.76
N ARG A 279 11.74 -12.04 8.30
CA ARG A 279 12.79 -12.75 9.08
C ARG A 279 12.25 -13.36 10.37
N ASP A 280 11.12 -12.86 10.86
CA ASP A 280 10.48 -13.29 12.10
C ASP A 280 9.41 -14.39 11.89
N LEU A 281 9.21 -14.92 10.66
CA LEU A 281 8.32 -16.07 10.42
C LEU A 281 8.98 -17.42 10.79
N PRO A 282 8.29 -18.35 11.48
CA PRO A 282 8.84 -19.65 11.86
C PRO A 282 9.27 -20.51 10.67
N LYS A 283 10.37 -21.27 10.82
CA LYS A 283 10.84 -22.27 9.84
C LYS A 283 9.78 -23.31 9.48
N ILE A 284 8.81 -23.58 10.36
CA ILE A 284 7.71 -24.52 10.10
C ILE A 284 6.59 -23.93 9.23
N VAL A 285 6.40 -22.61 9.26
CA VAL A 285 5.53 -21.90 8.31
C VAL A 285 6.25 -21.76 6.97
N GLN A 286 7.58 -21.52 6.99
CA GLN A 286 8.43 -21.64 5.81
C GLN A 286 8.37 -23.06 5.20
N ALA A 287 8.37 -24.10 6.03
CA ALA A 287 8.18 -25.49 5.59
C ALA A 287 6.73 -25.79 5.17
N GLY A 288 5.73 -25.19 5.82
CA GLY A 288 4.32 -25.24 5.42
C GLY A 288 4.12 -24.64 4.03
N TYR A 289 4.79 -23.53 3.70
CA TYR A 289 4.84 -22.97 2.34
C TYR A 289 5.44 -23.94 1.31
N HIS A 290 6.32 -24.86 1.72
CA HIS A 290 6.83 -25.91 0.85
C HIS A 290 5.86 -27.11 0.70
N LEU A 291 4.89 -27.27 1.61
CA LEU A 291 3.92 -28.38 1.63
C LEU A 291 2.55 -28.01 1.02
N ILE A 292 2.17 -26.73 1.09
CA ILE A 292 0.95 -26.17 0.47
C ILE A 292 0.80 -26.51 -1.03
N PRO A 293 1.88 -26.51 -1.86
CA PRO A 293 1.80 -26.94 -3.27
C PRO A 293 1.26 -28.36 -3.43
N TYR A 294 1.64 -29.28 -2.53
CA TYR A 294 1.32 -30.70 -2.65
C TYR A 294 -0.15 -31.02 -2.31
N PHE A 295 -0.76 -30.28 -1.37
CA PHE A 295 -2.18 -30.44 -1.06
C PHE A 295 -3.09 -29.78 -2.10
N ILE A 296 -2.65 -28.66 -2.69
CA ILE A 296 -3.39 -27.94 -3.73
C ILE A 296 -3.32 -28.68 -5.06
N PHE A 297 -2.20 -29.31 -5.41
CA PHE A 297 -2.09 -30.18 -6.59
C PHE A 297 -3.09 -31.34 -6.54
N ASN A 298 -3.24 -32.01 -5.40
CA ASN A 298 -4.23 -33.09 -5.23
C ASN A 298 -5.68 -32.57 -5.38
N ALA A 299 -5.98 -31.38 -4.86
CA ALA A 299 -7.30 -30.76 -5.01
C ALA A 299 -7.57 -30.27 -6.44
N GLN A 300 -6.56 -29.72 -7.12
CA GLN A 300 -6.65 -29.29 -8.52
C GLN A 300 -6.71 -30.47 -9.50
N GLU A 301 -6.00 -31.57 -9.27
CA GLU A 301 -6.19 -32.81 -10.04
C GLU A 301 -7.62 -33.36 -9.88
N ALA A 302 -8.18 -33.27 -8.67
CA ALA A 302 -9.57 -33.66 -8.41
C ALA A 302 -10.58 -32.71 -9.11
N ILE A 303 -10.33 -31.40 -9.10
CA ILE A 303 -11.17 -30.40 -9.79
C ILE A 303 -11.05 -30.54 -11.31
N CYS A 304 -9.85 -30.72 -11.86
CA CYS A 304 -9.62 -30.93 -13.30
C CYS A 304 -10.24 -32.24 -13.78
N LYS A 305 -10.14 -33.34 -13.02
CA LYS A 305 -10.89 -34.59 -13.28
C LYS A 305 -12.40 -34.38 -13.18
N GLY A 306 -12.86 -33.60 -12.22
CA GLY A 306 -14.28 -33.22 -12.08
C GLY A 306 -14.79 -32.44 -13.28
N PHE A 307 -14.00 -31.51 -13.83
CA PHE A 307 -14.35 -30.77 -15.04
C PHE A 307 -14.27 -31.60 -16.33
N GLU A 308 -13.37 -32.58 -16.41
CA GLU A 308 -13.37 -33.59 -17.49
C GLU A 308 -14.61 -34.48 -17.44
N LEU A 309 -15.06 -34.87 -16.25
CA LEU A 309 -16.32 -35.61 -16.03
C LEU A 309 -17.57 -34.74 -16.28
N LEU A 310 -17.48 -33.42 -16.11
CA LEU A 310 -18.56 -32.48 -16.46
C LEU A 310 -18.62 -32.20 -17.98
N LYS A 311 -17.53 -32.40 -18.73
CA LYS A 311 -17.56 -32.33 -20.21
C LYS A 311 -18.29 -33.51 -20.84
N THR A 312 -18.38 -34.65 -20.17
CA THR A 312 -19.10 -35.84 -20.67
C THR A 312 -20.59 -35.85 -20.30
N SER A 313 -21.06 -34.90 -19.48
CA SER A 313 -22.46 -34.75 -19.11
C SER A 313 -23.04 -33.46 -19.73
N ASN A 314 -24.17 -33.61 -20.44
CA ASN A 314 -24.77 -32.61 -21.34
C ASN A 314 -24.83 -31.17 -20.76
N ILE A 315 -23.99 -30.28 -21.31
CA ILE A 315 -23.92 -28.84 -21.03
C ILE A 315 -25.02 -28.11 -21.83
N GLN A 316 -26.28 -28.22 -21.40
CA GLN A 316 -27.35 -27.33 -21.89
C GLN A 316 -27.99 -26.47 -20.81
N GLN A 317 -27.75 -26.72 -19.52
CA GLN A 317 -28.54 -26.09 -18.45
C GLN A 317 -27.96 -24.79 -17.84
N PHE A 318 -26.71 -24.40 -18.15
CA PHE A 318 -26.03 -23.29 -17.44
C PHE A 318 -25.61 -22.09 -18.30
N ARG A 319 -26.08 -22.00 -19.54
CA ARG A 319 -25.67 -20.96 -20.49
C ARG A 319 -26.18 -19.54 -20.16
N HIS A 320 -27.02 -19.38 -19.14
CA HIS A 320 -27.68 -18.11 -18.80
C HIS A 320 -27.10 -17.34 -17.61
N MET A 321 -25.97 -17.76 -17.01
CA MET A 321 -25.50 -17.19 -15.73
C MET A 321 -24.19 -16.39 -15.74
N VAL A 322 -23.48 -16.23 -16.85
CA VAL A 322 -22.23 -15.43 -16.90
C VAL A 322 -22.11 -14.71 -18.25
N PRO A 323 -21.76 -13.41 -18.32
CA PRO A 323 -21.49 -12.72 -19.58
C PRO A 323 -20.35 -13.38 -20.36
N GLU A 324 -20.52 -13.59 -21.66
CA GLU A 324 -19.63 -14.40 -22.52
C GLU A 324 -18.16 -13.91 -22.53
N SER A 325 -17.88 -12.65 -22.21
CA SER A 325 -16.53 -12.09 -22.14
C SER A 325 -15.72 -12.59 -20.93
N GLU A 326 -16.34 -12.79 -19.77
CA GLU A 326 -15.67 -13.32 -18.56
C GLU A 326 -15.36 -14.82 -18.66
N ALA A 327 -16.23 -15.59 -19.32
CA ALA A 327 -16.10 -17.04 -19.42
C ALA A 327 -14.98 -17.46 -20.39
N LEU A 328 -14.81 -16.74 -21.50
CA LEU A 328 -13.71 -16.95 -22.44
C LEU A 328 -12.35 -16.54 -21.84
N TRP A 329 -12.35 -15.51 -20.98
CA TRP A 329 -11.15 -15.05 -20.28
C TRP A 329 -10.70 -16.01 -19.17
N LYS A 330 -11.63 -16.57 -18.39
CA LYS A 330 -11.34 -17.58 -17.35
C LYS A 330 -10.86 -18.91 -17.96
N SER A 331 -11.44 -19.36 -19.08
CA SER A 331 -11.08 -20.65 -19.70
C SER A 331 -9.69 -20.66 -20.35
N SER A 332 -9.27 -19.56 -20.96
CA SER A 332 -7.94 -19.39 -21.56
C SER A 332 -6.84 -19.29 -20.50
N GLN A 333 -7.10 -18.60 -19.38
CA GLN A 333 -6.20 -18.61 -18.21
C GLN A 333 -6.05 -20.01 -17.62
N ILE A 334 -7.14 -20.76 -17.43
CA ILE A 334 -7.10 -22.11 -16.84
C ILE A 334 -6.22 -23.06 -17.66
N HIS A 335 -6.27 -23.01 -18.99
CA HIS A 335 -5.40 -23.82 -19.85
C HIS A 335 -3.92 -23.42 -19.72
N PHE A 336 -3.61 -22.13 -19.71
CA PHE A 336 -2.24 -21.63 -19.50
C PHE A 336 -1.69 -22.01 -18.11
N TYR A 337 -2.52 -21.92 -17.07
CA TYR A 337 -2.16 -22.34 -15.71
C TYR A 337 -1.92 -23.86 -15.63
N ALA A 338 -2.75 -24.68 -16.27
CA ALA A 338 -2.57 -26.15 -16.28
C ALA A 338 -1.25 -26.57 -16.97
N GLU A 339 -0.88 -25.89 -18.06
CA GLU A 339 0.38 -26.12 -18.78
C GLU A 339 1.60 -25.69 -17.94
N LEU A 340 1.55 -24.51 -17.30
CA LEU A 340 2.61 -23.99 -16.43
C LEU A 340 2.83 -24.84 -15.17
N VAL A 341 1.73 -25.29 -14.57
CA VAL A 341 1.74 -26.19 -13.40
C VAL A 341 2.34 -27.55 -13.77
N ARG A 342 2.12 -28.03 -15.01
CA ARG A 342 2.72 -29.27 -15.53
C ARG A 342 4.23 -29.13 -15.81
N LEU A 343 4.71 -27.95 -16.18
CA LEU A 343 6.09 -27.72 -16.62
C LEU A 343 7.06 -27.27 -15.52
N ALA A 344 6.58 -26.71 -14.42
CA ALA A 344 7.45 -26.14 -13.39
C ALA A 344 7.63 -27.07 -12.17
N LYS A 345 8.84 -27.05 -11.57
CA LYS A 345 9.17 -27.86 -10.38
C LYS A 345 8.40 -27.33 -9.15
N PRO A 346 7.81 -28.20 -8.30
CA PRO A 346 6.93 -27.79 -7.18
C PRO A 346 7.55 -26.77 -6.21
N SER A 347 8.87 -26.83 -5.99
CA SER A 347 9.60 -25.92 -5.09
C SER A 347 9.90 -24.53 -5.67
N SER A 348 9.73 -24.32 -6.98
CA SER A 348 9.97 -23.02 -7.64
C SER A 348 8.69 -22.25 -8.00
N LEU A 349 7.53 -22.89 -7.95
CA LEU A 349 6.22 -22.32 -8.28
C LEU A 349 5.61 -21.49 -7.14
N PHE A 350 5.92 -21.83 -5.90
CA PHE A 350 5.25 -21.28 -4.72
C PHE A 350 6.26 -20.60 -3.78
N GLY A 351 5.85 -19.48 -3.18
CA GLY A 351 6.66 -18.75 -2.21
C GLY A 351 6.70 -17.23 -2.42
N THR A 352 7.45 -16.59 -1.54
CA THR A 352 7.66 -15.14 -1.48
C THR A 352 8.55 -14.62 -2.60
N LEU A 353 8.26 -13.43 -3.12
CA LEU A 353 9.08 -12.73 -4.11
C LEU A 353 10.41 -12.24 -3.51
N ASN A 354 11.44 -12.11 -4.34
CA ASN A 354 12.68 -11.46 -3.91
C ASN A 354 12.49 -9.93 -3.85
N ARG A 355 13.48 -9.21 -3.31
CA ARG A 355 13.38 -7.75 -3.09
C ARG A 355 13.35 -6.94 -4.38
N GLU A 356 13.96 -7.45 -5.44
CA GLU A 356 13.98 -6.83 -6.77
C GLU A 356 12.59 -6.90 -7.43
N LEU A 357 11.98 -8.09 -7.46
CA LEU A 357 10.60 -8.28 -7.89
C LEU A 357 9.64 -7.46 -7.02
N GLY A 358 9.87 -7.39 -5.72
CA GLY A 358 9.10 -6.54 -4.81
C GLY A 358 9.23 -5.03 -5.07
N SER A 359 10.34 -4.58 -5.65
CA SER A 359 10.54 -3.17 -6.04
C SER A 359 9.88 -2.81 -7.37
N ARG A 360 9.51 -3.82 -8.17
CA ARG A 360 9.08 -3.65 -9.56
C ARG A 360 7.89 -2.73 -9.71
N SER A 361 6.81 -2.93 -8.94
CA SER A 361 5.59 -2.14 -9.07
C SER A 361 5.79 -0.68 -8.70
N ALA A 362 6.62 -0.40 -7.69
CA ALA A 362 6.99 0.96 -7.32
C ALA A 362 7.87 1.64 -8.39
N LEU A 363 8.86 0.92 -8.94
CA LEU A 363 9.72 1.43 -10.01
C LEU A 363 8.94 1.70 -11.29
N PHE A 364 8.09 0.76 -11.71
CA PHE A 364 7.18 0.94 -12.84
C PHE A 364 6.28 2.15 -12.63
N SER A 365 5.67 2.28 -11.45
CA SER A 365 4.83 3.41 -11.09
C SER A 365 5.58 4.75 -11.09
N ALA A 366 6.89 4.73 -10.79
CA ALA A 366 7.75 5.91 -10.77
C ALA A 366 8.16 6.38 -12.16
N THR A 367 8.33 5.47 -13.12
CA THR A 367 8.98 5.78 -14.40
C THR A 367 8.08 5.64 -15.62
N ASP A 368 7.02 4.82 -15.56
CA ASP A 368 6.20 4.53 -16.73
C ASP A 368 5.33 5.76 -17.12
N PRO A 369 5.35 6.21 -18.38
CA PRO A 369 4.61 7.40 -18.80
C PRO A 369 3.08 7.23 -18.80
N GLN A 370 2.55 6.00 -18.81
CA GLN A 370 1.10 5.76 -18.82
C GLN A 370 0.46 5.91 -17.44
N ILE A 371 1.26 5.94 -16.37
CA ILE A 371 0.75 6.00 -15.00
C ILE A 371 0.00 7.33 -14.71
N PRO A 372 0.54 8.51 -15.06
CA PRO A 372 -0.21 9.77 -14.97
C PRO A 372 -1.51 9.75 -15.79
N GLU A 373 -1.47 9.25 -17.03
CA GLU A 373 -2.65 9.15 -17.90
C GLU A 373 -3.74 8.28 -17.25
N TYR A 374 -3.36 7.16 -16.64
CA TYR A 374 -4.29 6.30 -15.91
C TYR A 374 -4.86 7.00 -14.66
N CYS A 375 -4.04 7.75 -13.92
CA CYS A 375 -4.51 8.52 -12.77
C CYS A 375 -5.50 9.62 -13.18
N GLU A 376 -5.25 10.31 -14.30
CA GLU A 376 -6.15 11.32 -14.84
C GLU A 376 -7.47 10.70 -15.31
N LEU A 377 -7.43 9.54 -15.96
CA LEU A 377 -8.63 8.80 -16.36
C LEU A 377 -9.52 8.49 -15.16
N LEU A 378 -8.95 7.92 -14.09
CA LEU A 378 -9.69 7.61 -12.86
C LEU A 378 -10.31 8.86 -12.23
N LYS A 379 -9.59 9.99 -12.26
CA LYS A 379 -10.12 11.27 -11.78
C LYS A 379 -11.29 11.76 -12.63
N SER A 380 -11.17 11.66 -13.96
CA SER A 380 -12.20 12.10 -14.91
C SER A 380 -13.48 11.26 -14.84
N ASP A 381 -13.34 9.97 -14.52
CA ASP A 381 -14.46 9.04 -14.34
C ASP A 381 -15.09 9.14 -12.93
N ASP A 382 -14.63 10.09 -12.09
CA ASP A 382 -14.97 10.22 -10.67
C ASP A 382 -14.80 8.89 -9.89
N TRP A 383 -13.83 8.06 -10.31
CA TRP A 383 -13.61 6.76 -9.71
C TRP A 383 -13.30 6.90 -8.22
N PRO A 384 -13.91 6.09 -7.33
CA PRO A 384 -13.86 6.31 -5.88
C PRO A 384 -12.47 6.18 -5.27
N VAL A 385 -11.56 5.45 -5.92
CA VAL A 385 -10.23 5.12 -5.39
C VAL A 385 -9.12 5.63 -6.30
N CYS A 386 -7.96 5.98 -5.74
CA CYS A 386 -6.79 6.28 -6.56
C CYS A 386 -6.30 5.03 -7.30
N ALA A 387 -5.41 5.21 -8.28
CA ALA A 387 -4.78 4.10 -8.98
C ALA A 387 -4.11 3.12 -7.97
N PHE A 388 -4.29 1.83 -8.20
CA PHE A 388 -3.69 0.77 -7.40
C PHE A 388 -3.00 -0.25 -8.32
N ILE A 389 -1.67 -0.35 -8.21
CA ILE A 389 -0.85 -1.18 -9.11
C ILE A 389 -0.36 -2.44 -8.38
N SER A 390 -0.61 -3.62 -8.94
CA SER A 390 -0.14 -4.90 -8.40
C SER A 390 1.34 -5.19 -8.71
N GLN A 391 1.87 -6.24 -8.09
CA GLN A 391 3.26 -6.69 -8.21
C GLN A 391 3.71 -6.98 -9.65
N ASP A 392 2.78 -7.32 -10.54
CA ASP A 392 3.00 -7.56 -11.96
C ASP A 392 2.86 -6.29 -12.82
N CYS A 393 2.82 -5.12 -12.18
CA CYS A 393 2.77 -3.80 -12.82
C CYS A 393 1.48 -3.55 -13.61
N ARG A 394 0.35 -4.07 -13.11
CA ARG A 394 -0.96 -3.87 -13.72
C ARG A 394 -1.89 -3.10 -12.78
N PRO A 395 -2.81 -2.29 -13.32
CA PRO A 395 -3.92 -1.79 -12.54
C PRO A 395 -4.75 -2.94 -11.97
N THR A 396 -5.12 -2.83 -10.71
CA THR A 396 -6.05 -3.74 -10.03
C THR A 396 -6.93 -2.95 -9.07
N ASN A 397 -8.06 -3.52 -8.67
CA ASN A 397 -8.93 -2.87 -7.69
C ASN A 397 -8.41 -3.13 -6.28
N PRO A 398 -8.41 -2.15 -5.38
CA PRO A 398 -8.20 -2.39 -3.96
C PRO A 398 -9.42 -3.10 -3.34
N SER A 399 -9.35 -3.36 -2.03
CA SER A 399 -10.46 -3.95 -1.27
C SER A 399 -11.80 -3.20 -1.44
N GLU A 400 -12.93 -3.90 -1.28
CA GLU A 400 -14.25 -3.26 -1.29
C GLU A 400 -14.37 -2.16 -0.24
N GLU A 401 -13.83 -2.37 0.96
CA GLU A 401 -13.87 -1.34 2.01
C GLU A 401 -13.12 -0.08 1.60
N ALA A 402 -12.06 -0.18 0.78
CA ALA A 402 -11.37 0.99 0.26
C ALA A 402 -12.23 1.83 -0.70
N HIS A 403 -13.28 1.25 -1.30
CA HIS A 403 -14.24 1.97 -2.15
C HIS A 403 -15.34 2.68 -1.35
N ASN A 404 -15.35 2.55 -0.03
CA ASN A 404 -16.29 3.24 0.85
C ASN A 404 -15.90 4.73 0.98
N ILE A 405 -16.49 5.56 0.13
CA ILE A 405 -16.19 6.99 0.02
C ILE A 405 -16.44 7.74 1.33
N ASP A 406 -17.56 7.45 2.01
CA ASP A 406 -17.92 8.12 3.26
C ASP A 406 -16.88 7.85 4.35
N THR A 407 -16.50 6.58 4.53
CA THR A 407 -15.41 6.21 5.44
C THR A 407 -14.09 6.85 5.01
N ALA A 408 -13.80 6.93 3.71
CA ALA A 408 -12.56 7.53 3.23
C ALA A 408 -12.46 9.02 3.57
N TYR A 409 -13.55 9.79 3.45
CA TYR A 409 -13.59 11.18 3.90
C TYR A 409 -13.48 11.33 5.42
N GLU A 410 -14.11 10.44 6.20
CA GLU A 410 -13.92 10.44 7.66
C GLU A 410 -12.45 10.14 8.04
N VAL A 411 -11.82 9.16 7.37
CA VAL A 411 -10.38 8.86 7.55
C VAL A 411 -9.52 10.06 7.18
N TRP A 412 -9.86 10.77 6.10
CA TRP A 412 -9.16 11.99 5.70
C TRP A 412 -9.20 13.06 6.78
N GLU A 413 -10.39 13.45 7.26
CA GLU A 413 -10.55 14.49 8.27
C GLU A 413 -9.85 14.12 9.59
N LYS A 414 -9.99 12.85 10.02
CA LYS A 414 -9.30 12.33 11.22
C LYS A 414 -7.79 12.30 11.05
N THR A 415 -7.31 11.98 9.86
CA THR A 415 -5.87 12.02 9.56
C THR A 415 -5.33 13.44 9.69
N LEU A 416 -6.00 14.44 9.10
CA LEU A 416 -5.60 15.84 9.21
C LEU A 416 -5.57 16.32 10.67
N GLU A 417 -6.58 15.96 11.45
CA GLU A 417 -6.64 16.25 12.90
C GLU A 417 -5.42 15.65 13.64
N MET A 418 -5.12 14.38 13.40
CA MET A 418 -4.02 13.65 14.06
C MET A 418 -2.64 14.20 13.67
N ILE A 419 -2.43 14.51 12.38
CA ILE A 419 -1.18 15.09 11.89
C ILE A 419 -1.10 16.60 12.08
N GLY A 420 -2.11 17.22 12.69
CA GLY A 420 -2.08 18.62 13.11
C GLY A 420 -2.07 19.61 11.96
N LEU A 421 -2.78 19.30 10.87
CA LEU A 421 -3.00 20.19 9.73
C LEU A 421 -4.44 20.70 9.69
N PRO A 422 -4.68 21.94 9.24
CA PRO A 422 -6.03 22.45 9.02
C PRO A 422 -6.70 21.75 7.83
N SER A 423 -8.03 21.79 7.79
CA SER A 423 -8.82 21.16 6.71
C SER A 423 -8.61 21.78 5.33
N ASP A 424 -8.13 23.03 5.28
CA ASP A 424 -7.82 23.80 4.07
C ASP A 424 -6.32 23.76 3.69
N ALA A 425 -5.54 22.84 4.29
CA ALA A 425 -4.10 22.77 4.09
C ALA A 425 -3.71 22.54 2.62
N ILE A 426 -4.48 21.74 1.87
CA ILE A 426 -4.16 21.39 0.49
C ILE A 426 -4.33 22.61 -0.42
N GLU A 427 -5.47 23.29 -0.27
CA GLU A 427 -5.85 24.48 -1.00
C GLU A 427 -4.79 25.58 -0.79
N LYS A 428 -4.42 25.86 0.47
CA LYS A 428 -3.35 26.81 0.82
C LYS A 428 -2.02 26.48 0.18
N LEU A 429 -1.58 25.21 0.27
CA LEU A 429 -0.28 24.80 -0.29
C LEU A 429 -0.26 24.89 -1.82
N ILE A 430 -1.38 24.65 -2.50
CA ILE A 430 -1.51 24.82 -3.95
C ILE A 430 -1.43 26.29 -4.33
N GLU A 431 -2.03 27.18 -3.53
CA GLU A 431 -1.99 28.63 -3.72
C GLU A 431 -0.61 29.23 -3.35
N GLY A 432 0.30 28.42 -2.83
CA GLY A 432 1.65 28.84 -2.43
C GLY A 432 1.71 29.49 -1.06
N GLU A 433 0.67 29.34 -0.25
CA GLU A 433 0.63 29.81 1.13
C GLU A 433 1.37 28.84 2.08
N GLU A 434 1.89 29.39 3.18
CA GLU A 434 2.46 28.57 4.25
C GLU A 434 1.36 27.96 5.11
N VAL A 435 1.50 26.66 5.40
CA VAL A 435 0.61 25.95 6.32
C VAL A 435 1.35 25.64 7.61
N ARG A 436 0.78 26.09 8.73
CA ARG A 436 1.28 25.76 10.07
C ARG A 436 0.89 24.33 10.43
N CYS A 437 1.89 23.46 10.55
CA CYS A 437 1.77 22.13 11.13
C CYS A 437 2.05 22.21 12.64
N ARG A 438 1.22 21.56 13.47
CA ARG A 438 1.45 21.46 14.93
C ARG A 438 2.84 20.92 15.30
N TYR A 439 3.44 20.12 14.43
CA TYR A 439 4.72 19.45 14.65
C TYR A 439 5.90 20.18 13.98
N GLY A 440 5.71 21.38 13.41
CA GLY A 440 6.81 22.21 12.94
C GLY A 440 7.56 22.87 14.10
N ASP A 441 8.84 23.19 13.92
CA ASP A 441 9.64 23.89 14.92
C ASP A 441 9.03 25.29 15.16
N HIS A 442 8.39 25.47 16.31
CA HIS A 442 8.09 26.79 16.86
C HIS A 442 9.29 27.22 17.69
N GLN A 443 10.22 27.97 17.09
CA GLN A 443 10.96 28.95 17.87
C GLN A 443 9.97 30.07 18.22
N GLU A 444 9.38 29.99 19.42
CA GLU A 444 8.92 31.20 20.12
C GLU A 444 10.13 32.04 20.55
#